data_AF-A0A968AQ81-F1
#
_entry.id   AF-A0A968AQ81-F1
#
_cell.length_a   1.000
_cell.length_b   1.000
_cell.length_c   1.000
_cell.angle_alpha   90.00
_cell.angle_beta   90.00
_cell.angle_gamma   90.00
#
_symmetry.space_group_name_H-M   'P 1'
#
loop_
_entity.id
_entity.type
_entity.pdbx_description
1 polymer ?
#
loop_
_entity_poly.entity_id
_entity_poly.type
_entity_poly.pdbx_seq_one_letter_code
_entity_poly.pdbx_strand_id
1 'polypeptide(L)'
;MLAKTSKHKLGVTKKAEIMVRLINKGEISELYPKLTARQMQELRDYLENQIVYLSSLQDEKPLTPAEIKSGFEPIPNYYYKQDCREPLEACYNETCLASNPSCFSNKMKKQLQIILETLKKHLSPAVATNQS
;
A
#
# COMPACT_ATOMS: atom_id res chain seq x y z
N MET A 1 -27.16 -0.28 -22.13
CA MET A 1 -25.70 -0.16 -22.36
C MET A 1 -24.98 -0.53 -21.08
N LEU A 2 -24.34 -1.70 -21.03
CA LEU A 2 -23.57 -2.12 -19.86
C LEU A 2 -22.31 -1.24 -19.78
N ALA A 3 -22.17 -0.49 -18.69
CA ALA A 3 -21.01 0.35 -18.44
C ALA A 3 -19.75 -0.53 -18.54
N LYS A 4 -18.83 -0.16 -19.44
CA LYS A 4 -17.47 -0.74 -19.46
C LYS A 4 -16.84 -0.39 -18.11
N THR A 5 -16.93 -1.29 -17.14
CA THR A 5 -16.21 -1.19 -15.87
C THR A 5 -14.74 -1.05 -16.19
N SER A 6 -14.21 0.14 -15.94
CA SER A 6 -12.79 0.47 -16.06
C SER A 6 -11.96 -0.61 -15.36
N LYS A 7 -11.29 -1.47 -16.13
CA LYS A 7 -10.38 -2.52 -15.64
C LYS A 7 -9.16 -1.95 -14.90
N HIS A 8 -9.08 -0.63 -14.73
CA HIS A 8 -7.92 0.08 -14.21
C HIS A 8 -8.00 0.40 -12.72
N LYS A 9 -9.19 0.29 -12.08
CA LYS A 9 -9.36 0.60 -10.66
C LYS A 9 -9.46 -0.66 -9.80
N LEU A 10 -9.04 -0.55 -8.54
CA LEU A 10 -9.26 -1.55 -7.51
C LEU A 10 -10.69 -1.39 -6.97
N GLY A 11 -11.58 -2.29 -7.37
CA GLY A 11 -12.99 -2.24 -6.98
C GLY A 11 -13.21 -2.36 -5.46
N VAL A 12 -14.32 -1.80 -4.97
CA VAL A 12 -14.66 -1.80 -3.53
C VAL A 12 -14.75 -3.21 -2.96
N THR A 13 -15.37 -4.15 -3.68
CA THR A 13 -15.45 -5.56 -3.28
C THR A 13 -14.06 -6.18 -3.09
N LYS A 14 -13.10 -5.82 -3.94
CA LYS A 14 -11.72 -6.32 -3.84
C LYS A 14 -10.98 -5.73 -2.64
N LYS A 15 -11.20 -4.44 -2.35
CA LYS A 15 -10.68 -3.80 -1.14
C LYS A 15 -11.23 -4.46 0.14
N ALA A 16 -12.53 -4.75 0.17
CA ALA A 16 -13.16 -5.45 1.27
C ALA A 16 -12.62 -6.89 1.45
N GLU A 17 -12.51 -7.66 0.35
CA GLU A 17 -11.89 -8.99 0.34
C GLU A 17 -10.48 -8.95 0.95
N ILE A 18 -9.67 -7.97 0.53
CA ILE A 18 -8.31 -7.77 1.04
C ILE A 18 -8.32 -7.49 2.55
N MET A 19 -9.15 -6.56 3.02
CA MET A 19 -9.19 -6.24 4.46
C MET A 19 -9.65 -7.43 5.30
N VAL A 20 -10.69 -8.14 4.89
CA VAL A 20 -11.16 -9.34 5.60
C VAL A 20 -10.04 -10.38 5.67
N ARG A 21 -9.30 -10.57 4.58
CA ARG A 21 -8.16 -11.48 4.56
C ARG A 21 -7.05 -11.04 5.51
N LEU A 22 -6.73 -9.74 5.56
CA LEU A 22 -5.70 -9.19 6.45
C LEU A 22 -6.11 -9.31 7.93
N ILE A 23 -7.37 -9.06 8.27
CA ILE A 23 -7.93 -9.25 9.62
C ILE A 23 -7.79 -10.71 10.05
N ASN A 24 -8.04 -11.65 9.13
CA ASN A 24 -7.87 -13.09 9.35
C ASN A 24 -6.41 -13.56 9.26
N LYS A 25 -5.43 -12.64 9.37
CA LYS A 25 -3.99 -12.91 9.32
C LYS A 25 -3.52 -13.60 8.02
N GLY A 26 -4.28 -13.45 6.93
CA GLY A 26 -3.92 -13.96 5.62
C GLY A 26 -2.92 -13.06 4.88
N GLU A 27 -2.07 -13.66 4.07
CA GLU A 27 -1.13 -12.95 3.19
C GLU A 27 -1.82 -12.52 1.89
N ILE A 28 -1.56 -11.31 1.39
CA ILE A 28 -2.17 -10.81 0.14
C ILE A 28 -1.20 -10.77 -1.03
N SER A 29 0.03 -11.26 -0.85
CA SER A 29 1.09 -11.24 -1.85
C SER A 29 0.75 -12.03 -3.13
N GLU A 30 -0.06 -13.08 -3.01
CA GLU A 30 -0.60 -13.85 -4.15
C GLU A 30 -1.53 -13.04 -5.07
N LEU A 31 -2.02 -11.89 -4.62
CA LEU A 31 -2.84 -11.00 -5.43
C LEU A 31 -1.97 -10.12 -6.33
N TYR A 32 -0.73 -9.84 -5.95
CA TYR A 32 0.12 -8.88 -6.67
C TYR A 32 0.33 -9.21 -8.16
N PRO A 33 0.55 -10.48 -8.57
CA PRO A 33 0.68 -10.83 -9.99
C PRO A 33 -0.60 -10.59 -10.81
N LYS A 34 -1.76 -10.45 -10.15
CA LYS A 34 -3.07 -10.26 -10.78
C LYS A 34 -3.47 -8.78 -10.85
N LEU A 35 -2.68 -7.88 -10.25
CA LEU A 35 -2.96 -6.46 -10.20
C LEU A 35 -2.13 -5.72 -11.25
N THR A 36 -2.77 -4.76 -11.91
CA THR A 36 -2.07 -3.78 -12.74
C THR A 36 -1.25 -2.83 -11.87
N ALA A 37 -0.24 -2.15 -12.44
CA ALA A 37 0.54 -1.11 -11.76
C ALA A 37 -0.36 -0.06 -11.08
N ARG A 38 -1.44 0.36 -11.76
CA ARG A 38 -2.42 1.29 -11.20
C ARG A 38 -3.17 0.72 -10.01
N GLN A 39 -3.59 -0.54 -10.07
CA GLN A 39 -4.26 -1.20 -8.95
C GLN A 39 -3.31 -1.42 -7.77
N MET A 40 -2.01 -1.64 -8.02
CA MET A 40 -0.99 -1.71 -6.97
C MET A 40 -0.82 -0.37 -6.25
N GLN A 41 -0.79 0.75 -6.99
CA GLN A 41 -0.81 2.10 -6.41
C GLN A 41 -2.08 2.33 -5.58
N GLU A 42 -3.25 2.01 -6.13
CA GLU A 42 -4.52 2.19 -5.41
C GLU A 42 -4.63 1.31 -4.16
N LEU A 43 -4.03 0.11 -4.18
CA LEU A 43 -3.92 -0.74 -3.00
C LEU A 43 -3.03 -0.11 -1.93
N ARG A 44 -1.86 0.42 -2.34
CA ARG A 44 -0.90 1.12 -1.46
C ARG A 44 -1.59 2.31 -0.79
N ASP A 45 -2.23 3.18 -1.57
CA ASP A 45 -2.95 4.35 -1.08
C ASP A 45 -4.10 3.96 -0.15
N TYR A 46 -4.84 2.90 -0.49
CA TYR A 46 -5.95 2.41 0.31
C TYR A 46 -5.48 1.92 1.69
N LEU A 47 -4.47 1.07 1.74
CA LEU A 47 -3.96 0.50 3.00
C LEU A 47 -3.27 1.56 3.86
N GLU A 48 -2.56 2.53 3.26
CA GLU A 48 -2.02 3.70 3.98
C GLU A 48 -3.14 4.46 4.71
N ASN A 49 -4.25 4.73 4.03
CA ASN A 49 -5.41 5.37 4.66
C ASN A 49 -6.04 4.52 5.78
N GLN A 50 -6.03 3.19 5.65
CA GLN A 50 -6.52 2.32 6.72
C GLN A 50 -5.62 2.37 7.96
N ILE A 51 -4.28 2.46 7.80
CA ILE A 51 -3.36 2.62 8.93
C ILE A 51 -3.67 3.92 9.67
N VAL A 52 -3.76 5.04 8.96
CA VAL A 52 -4.07 6.35 9.57
C VAL A 52 -5.40 6.30 10.30
N TYR A 53 -6.43 5.73 9.67
CA TYR A 53 -7.74 5.58 10.30
C TYR A 53 -7.69 4.73 11.56
N LEU A 54 -7.11 3.53 11.52
CA LEU A 54 -7.05 2.65 12.68
C LEU A 54 -6.21 3.23 13.81
N SER A 55 -5.07 3.84 13.47
CA SER A 55 -4.21 4.53 14.43
C SER A 55 -4.96 5.69 15.12
N SER A 56 -5.80 6.43 14.39
CA SER A 56 -6.65 7.48 14.98
C SER A 56 -7.68 6.98 15.99
N LEU A 57 -8.03 5.69 15.94
CA LEU A 57 -8.96 5.06 16.87
C LEU A 57 -8.27 4.41 18.08
N GLN A 58 -6.99 4.05 17.95
CA GLN A 58 -6.28 3.18 18.89
C GLN A 58 -5.15 3.88 19.64
N ASP A 59 -4.46 4.83 19.00
CA ASP A 59 -3.23 5.41 19.51
C ASP A 59 -3.48 6.79 20.11
N GLU A 60 -2.83 7.09 21.23
CA GLU A 60 -2.83 8.45 21.83
C GLU A 60 -2.24 9.49 20.87
N LYS A 61 -1.27 9.07 20.04
CA LYS A 61 -0.66 9.86 18.98
C LYS A 61 -0.85 9.15 17.63
N PRO A 62 -1.87 9.54 16.84
CA PRO A 62 -2.14 8.93 15.56
C PRO A 62 -0.99 9.09 14.55
N LEU A 63 -0.74 8.04 13.77
CA LEU A 63 0.25 8.03 12.72
C LEU A 63 -0.15 8.96 11.57
N THR A 64 0.85 9.71 11.10
CA THR A 64 0.74 10.54 9.91
C THR A 64 1.21 9.79 8.65
N PRO A 65 0.75 10.20 7.44
CA PRO A 65 1.28 9.68 6.18
C PRO A 65 2.81 9.80 6.05
N ALA A 66 3.39 10.86 6.62
CA ALA A 66 4.84 11.07 6.60
C ALA A 66 5.58 10.02 7.45
N GLU A 67 5.05 9.69 8.63
CA GLU A 67 5.61 8.64 9.50
C GLU A 67 5.52 7.27 8.84
N ILE A 68 4.41 6.93 8.18
CA ILE A 68 4.28 5.67 7.42
C ILE A 68 5.33 5.62 6.29
N LYS A 69 5.47 6.72 5.53
CA LYS A 69 6.40 6.81 4.40
C LYS A 69 7.87 6.85 4.83
N SER A 70 8.17 7.21 6.07
CA SER A 70 9.54 7.20 6.60
C SER A 70 10.17 5.80 6.61
N GLY A 71 9.34 4.75 6.68
CA GLY A 71 9.80 3.37 6.57
C GLY A 71 10.17 2.94 5.15
N PHE A 72 9.80 3.72 4.12
CA PHE A 72 10.07 3.38 2.74
C PHE A 72 11.54 3.57 2.38
N GLU A 73 12.03 2.74 1.46
CA GLU A 73 13.31 2.99 0.81
C GLU A 73 13.30 4.40 0.18
N PRO A 74 14.28 5.28 0.49
CA PRO A 74 14.37 6.60 -0.11
C PRO A 74 14.37 6.51 -1.64
N ILE A 75 13.59 7.38 -2.29
CA ILE A 75 13.42 7.36 -3.75
C ILE A 75 14.74 7.39 -4.53
N PRO A 76 15.75 8.22 -4.18
CA PRO A 76 17.03 8.21 -4.88
C PRO A 76 17.73 6.86 -4.79
N ASN A 77 17.71 6.22 -3.63
CA ASN A 77 18.34 4.91 -3.43
C ASN A 77 17.67 3.85 -4.30
N TYR A 78 16.33 3.83 -4.34
CA TYR A 78 15.59 2.92 -5.23
C TYR A 78 15.93 3.22 -6.70
N TYR A 79 15.89 4.49 -7.10
CA TYR A 79 16.15 4.93 -8.47
C TYR A 79 17.51 4.46 -9.00
N TYR A 80 18.59 4.68 -8.24
CA TYR A 80 19.93 4.26 -8.64
C TYR A 80 20.08 2.73 -8.70
N LYS A 81 19.43 1.98 -7.79
CA LYS A 81 19.42 0.51 -7.85
C LYS A 81 18.72 -0.07 -9.07
N GLN A 82 17.78 0.66 -9.66
CA GLN A 82 17.05 0.21 -10.85
C GLN A 82 17.73 0.62 -12.16
N ASP A 83 18.87 1.31 -12.11
CA ASP A 83 19.54 1.87 -13.31
C ASP A 83 18.55 2.63 -14.22
N CYS A 84 17.69 3.44 -13.60
CA CYS A 84 16.62 4.14 -14.30
C CYS A 84 17.18 5.28 -15.14
N ARG A 85 16.68 5.45 -16.37
CA ARG A 85 17.09 6.51 -17.32
C ARG A 85 16.14 7.70 -17.42
N GLU A 86 14.96 7.60 -16.79
CA GLU A 86 13.99 8.70 -16.68
C GLU A 86 14.48 9.73 -15.66
N PRO A 87 14.02 11.00 -15.68
CA PRO A 87 14.31 11.96 -14.62
C PRO A 87 13.93 11.42 -13.23
N LEU A 88 14.72 11.75 -12.20
CA LEU A 88 14.49 11.29 -10.82
C LEU A 88 13.09 11.69 -10.31
N GLU A 89 12.61 12.86 -10.74
CA GLU A 89 11.27 13.39 -10.48
C GLU A 89 10.17 12.44 -10.96
N ALA A 90 10.40 11.67 -12.02
CA ALA A 90 9.43 10.68 -12.50
C ALA A 90 9.22 9.54 -11.50
N CYS A 91 10.27 9.20 -10.74
CA CYS A 91 10.19 8.22 -9.66
C CYS A 91 9.52 8.80 -8.41
N TYR A 92 9.81 10.06 -8.07
CA TYR A 92 9.18 10.77 -6.96
C TYR A 92 7.68 10.96 -7.17
N ASN A 93 7.32 11.52 -8.32
CA ASN A 93 5.95 11.88 -8.68
C ASN A 93 5.16 10.71 -9.27
N GLU A 94 5.78 9.53 -9.35
CA GLU A 94 5.13 8.30 -9.81
C GLU A 94 4.60 8.38 -11.25
N THR A 95 5.13 9.30 -12.06
CA THR A 95 4.72 9.50 -13.45
C THR A 95 5.23 8.38 -14.37
N CYS A 96 6.25 7.64 -13.93
CA CYS A 96 6.75 6.45 -14.63
C CYS A 96 5.78 5.26 -14.64
N LEU A 97 4.62 5.35 -13.98
CA LEU A 97 3.60 4.30 -13.98
C LEU A 97 3.20 3.86 -15.40
N ALA A 98 3.06 4.81 -16.32
CA ALA A 98 2.67 4.54 -17.69
C ALA A 98 3.84 4.07 -18.56
N SER A 99 5.03 4.67 -18.41
CA SER A 99 6.20 4.36 -19.24
C SER A 99 6.96 3.10 -18.78
N ASN A 100 6.91 2.78 -17.48
CA ASN A 100 7.58 1.62 -16.90
C ASN A 100 6.75 0.94 -15.79
N PRO A 101 5.62 0.30 -16.15
CA PRO A 101 4.69 -0.31 -15.19
C PRO A 101 5.31 -1.46 -14.40
N SER A 102 6.33 -2.14 -14.94
CA SER A 102 7.03 -3.24 -14.26
C SER A 102 7.88 -2.73 -13.09
N CYS A 103 8.75 -1.75 -13.35
CA CYS A 103 9.56 -1.11 -12.31
C CYS A 103 8.66 -0.46 -11.25
N PHE A 104 7.60 0.22 -11.69
CA PHE A 104 6.61 0.81 -10.79
C PHE A 104 5.97 -0.25 -9.87
N SER A 105 5.52 -1.38 -10.44
CA SER A 105 4.89 -2.46 -9.64
C SER A 105 5.87 -3.05 -8.62
N ASN A 106 7.16 -3.15 -8.95
CA ASN A 106 8.18 -3.62 -8.00
C ASN A 106 8.42 -2.62 -6.87
N LYS A 107 8.44 -1.32 -7.16
CA LYS A 107 8.46 -0.25 -6.14
C LYS A 107 7.25 -0.39 -5.20
N MET A 108 6.05 -0.54 -5.75
CA MET A 108 4.83 -0.70 -4.97
C MET A 108 4.84 -1.95 -4.09
N LYS A 109 5.35 -3.10 -4.56
CA LYS A 109 5.46 -4.32 -3.75
C LYS A 109 6.31 -4.10 -2.49
N LYS A 110 7.45 -3.42 -2.62
CA LYS A 110 8.32 -3.08 -1.49
C LYS A 110 7.60 -2.16 -0.49
N GLN A 111 6.92 -1.14 -0.98
CA GLN A 111 6.15 -0.23 -0.12
C GLN A 111 4.98 -0.93 0.57
N LEU A 112 4.27 -1.80 -0.15
CA LEU A 112 3.19 -2.62 0.38
C LEU A 112 3.66 -3.55 1.50
N GLN A 113 4.87 -4.12 1.40
CA GLN A 113 5.43 -4.94 2.47
C GLN A 113 5.51 -4.14 3.79
N ILE A 114 6.09 -2.94 3.74
CA ILE A 114 6.25 -2.06 4.91
C ILE A 114 4.89 -1.60 5.47
N ILE A 115 3.96 -1.27 4.56
CA ILE A 115 2.59 -0.94 4.94
C ILE A 115 1.92 -2.12 5.65
N LEU A 116 2.06 -3.34 5.14
CA LEU A 116 1.46 -4.53 5.76
C LEU A 116 2.05 -4.83 7.13
N GLU A 117 3.36 -4.71 7.30
CA GLU A 117 4.02 -4.85 8.61
C GLU A 117 3.52 -3.80 9.61
N THR A 118 3.27 -2.57 9.15
CA THR A 118 2.71 -1.50 9.98
C THR A 118 1.25 -1.77 10.33
N LEU A 119 0.43 -2.11 9.34
CA LEU A 119 -1.00 -2.38 9.50
C LEU A 119 -1.29 -3.57 10.43
N LYS A 120 -0.45 -4.62 10.40
CA LYS A 120 -0.58 -5.79 11.30
C LYS A 120 -0.57 -5.40 12.80
N LYS A 121 0.10 -4.30 13.17
CA LYS A 121 0.13 -3.78 14.55
C LYS A 121 -1.24 -3.25 15.00
N HIS A 122 -2.01 -2.69 14.08
CA HIS A 122 -3.32 -2.09 14.34
C HIS A 122 -4.50 -3.03 14.08
N LEU A 123 -4.29 -4.13 13.34
CA LEU A 123 -5.31 -5.14 13.09
C LEU A 123 -5.42 -6.20 14.19
N SER A 124 -4.43 -6.30 15.08
CA SER A 124 -4.53 -7.17 16.24
C SER A 124 -5.48 -6.51 17.23
N PRO A 125 -6.53 -7.20 17.72
CA PRO A 125 -7.32 -6.66 18.79
C PRO A 125 -6.37 -6.37 19.95
N ALA A 126 -6.36 -5.12 20.42
CA ALA A 126 -5.83 -4.84 21.73
C ALA A 126 -6.54 -5.81 22.67
N VAL A 127 -5.80 -6.80 23.18
CA VAL A 127 -6.27 -7.56 24.33
C VAL A 127 -6.51 -6.47 25.35
N ALA A 128 -7.77 -6.17 25.62
CA ALA A 128 -8.16 -5.26 26.67
C ALA A 128 -7.58 -5.86 27.95
N THR A 129 -6.40 -5.38 28.35
CA THR A 129 -5.79 -5.65 29.64
C THR A 129 -6.63 -4.88 30.65
N ASN A 130 -7.84 -5.38 30.91
CA ASN A 130 -8.54 -5.13 32.16
C ASN A 130 -7.76 -5.89 33.23
N GLN A 131 -6.64 -5.33 33.67
CA GLN A 131 -6.12 -5.65 35.00
C GLN A 131 -6.96 -4.86 35.98
N SER A 132 -7.93 -5.58 36.55
CA SER A 132 -8.64 -5.20 37.78
C SER A 132 -7.69 -5.20 38.97
#